data_AF-A0A2E5DCF3-F1
#
_entry.id   AF-A0A2E5DCF3-F1
#
_cell.length_a   1.000
_cell.length_b   1.000
_cell.length_c   1.000
_cell.angle_alpha   90.00
_cell.angle_beta   90.00
_cell.angle_gamma   90.00
#
_symmetry.space_group_name_H-M   'P 1'
#
loop_
_entity.id
_entity.type
_entity.pdbx_description
1 polymer ?
#
loop_
_entity_poly.entity_id
_entity_poly.type
_entity_poly.pdbx_seq_one_letter_code
_entity_poly.pdbx_strand_id
1 'polypeptide(L)'
;MSYAGDRIIYDADSHLMEMPDFLTAHADDSIRSSLPNLGQTTTGIFDPGDHIGLKRHSPETVARLLELGDQITRGPKWHDALGAFNGDERGKALDLLGFRRQVIFSSFCGRLIFGAPDDAVSYGAATAH
;
A
#
# COMPACT_ATOMS: atom_id res chain seq x y z
N MET A 1 -7.91 21.63 -11.86
CA MET A 1 -9.22 21.02 -11.48
C MET A 1 -8.94 19.57 -11.14
N SER A 2 -9.60 18.96 -10.14
CA SER A 2 -9.33 17.56 -9.78
C SER A 2 -9.53 16.63 -10.98
N TYR A 3 -8.90 15.45 -10.93
CA TYR A 3 -9.07 14.44 -11.99
C TYR A 3 -10.55 14.14 -12.24
N ALA A 4 -11.36 14.00 -11.18
CA ALA A 4 -12.78 13.71 -11.30
C ALA A 4 -13.58 14.84 -11.99
N GLY A 5 -13.19 16.11 -11.82
CA GLY A 5 -14.00 17.26 -12.25
C GLY A 5 -15.39 17.18 -11.61
N ASP A 6 -16.45 17.27 -12.42
CA ASP A 6 -17.84 17.18 -11.95
C ASP A 6 -18.35 15.74 -11.79
N ARG A 7 -17.51 14.73 -12.06
CA ARG A 7 -17.91 13.32 -12.02
C ARG A 7 -17.89 12.77 -10.59
N ILE A 8 -18.84 11.89 -10.30
CA ILE A 8 -18.77 11.04 -9.10
C ILE A 8 -18.03 9.76 -9.47
N ILE A 9 -16.82 9.57 -8.90
CA ILE A 9 -15.98 8.40 -9.18
C ILE A 9 -15.84 7.55 -7.92
N TYR A 10 -16.05 6.24 -8.08
CA TYR A 10 -15.68 5.19 -7.13
C TYR A 10 -14.59 4.36 -7.79
N ASP A 11 -13.42 4.28 -7.17
CA ASP A 11 -12.31 3.53 -7.70
C ASP A 11 -12.47 2.04 -7.35
N ALA A 12 -12.70 1.22 -8.38
CA ALA A 12 -12.98 -0.20 -8.19
C ALA A 12 -11.71 -1.05 -8.07
N ASP A 13 -10.54 -0.48 -8.37
CA ASP A 13 -9.28 -1.21 -8.39
C ASP A 13 -8.11 -0.30 -8.03
N SER A 14 -7.66 -0.42 -6.78
CA SER A 14 -6.55 0.36 -6.29
C SER A 14 -5.65 -0.48 -5.40
N HIS A 15 -4.40 -0.05 -5.28
CA HIS A 15 -3.38 -0.80 -4.58
C HIS A 15 -2.61 0.09 -3.59
N LEU A 16 -2.05 -0.54 -2.57
CA LEU A 16 -1.10 0.06 -1.62
C LEU A 16 0.24 -0.66 -1.70
N MET A 17 1.29 0.03 -1.30
CA MET A 17 2.65 -0.50 -1.26
C MET A 17 2.91 -1.10 0.11
N GLU A 18 2.76 -2.42 0.23
CA GLU A 18 3.03 -3.13 1.48
C GLU A 18 4.50 -2.94 1.92
N MET A 19 4.73 -2.99 3.23
CA MET A 19 6.08 -2.97 3.83
C MET A 19 6.68 -4.37 3.90
N PRO A 20 8.02 -4.52 4.00
CA PRO A 20 8.67 -5.83 4.04
C PRO A 20 8.12 -6.78 5.11
N ASP A 21 7.70 -6.21 6.23
CA ASP A 21 7.21 -6.89 7.42
C ASP A 21 5.68 -6.93 7.51
N PHE A 22 4.94 -6.44 6.50
CA PHE A 22 3.48 -6.25 6.57
C PHE A 22 2.75 -7.47 7.13
N LEU A 23 2.94 -8.65 6.52
CA LEU A 23 2.30 -9.89 6.99
C LEU A 23 2.71 -10.23 8.43
N THR A 24 4.01 -10.20 8.74
CA THR A 24 4.51 -10.54 10.07
C THR A 24 4.07 -9.56 11.16
N ALA A 25 3.93 -8.27 10.82
CA ALA A 25 3.50 -7.22 11.73
C ALA A 25 2.03 -7.34 12.13
N HIS A 26 1.22 -7.99 11.29
CA HIS A 26 -0.22 -8.17 11.48
C HIS A 26 -0.61 -9.62 11.82
N ALA A 27 0.33 -10.55 11.80
CA ALA A 27 0.07 -11.96 12.09
C ALA A 27 -0.02 -12.29 13.59
N ASP A 28 -0.83 -13.30 13.88
CA ASP A 28 -0.87 -13.97 15.17
C ASP A 28 0.49 -14.59 15.51
N ASP A 29 0.85 -14.55 16.80
CA ASP A 29 2.13 -15.06 17.29
C ASP A 29 2.35 -16.54 16.94
N SER A 30 1.28 -17.33 16.83
CA SER A 30 1.33 -18.76 16.52
C SER A 30 1.80 -19.09 15.11
N ILE A 31 1.61 -18.17 14.14
CA ILE A 31 1.96 -18.38 12.73
C ILE A 31 3.04 -17.41 12.24
N ARG A 32 3.33 -16.33 12.98
CA ARG A 32 4.25 -15.25 12.55
C ARG A 32 5.61 -15.75 12.08
N SER A 33 6.20 -16.73 12.76
CA SER A 33 7.51 -17.29 12.40
C SER A 33 7.49 -18.17 11.15
N SER A 34 6.31 -18.65 10.74
CA SER A 34 6.09 -19.45 9.55
C SER A 34 5.71 -18.60 8.33
N LEU A 35 5.40 -17.31 8.52
CA LEU A 35 4.99 -16.46 7.41
C LEU A 35 6.19 -16.05 6.53
N PRO A 36 5.98 -16.01 5.20
CA PRO A 36 7.02 -15.59 4.28
C PRO A 36 7.35 -14.11 4.47
N ASN A 37 8.64 -13.78 4.48
CA ASN A 37 9.09 -12.39 4.46
C ASN A 37 8.96 -11.82 3.04
N LEU A 38 8.30 -10.66 2.91
CA LEU A 38 8.06 -10.04 1.60
C LEU A 38 9.38 -9.67 0.93
N GLY A 39 10.32 -9.08 1.68
CA GLY A 39 11.63 -8.65 1.17
C GLY A 39 12.54 -9.78 0.68
N GLN A 40 12.36 -11.01 1.18
CA GLN A 40 13.14 -12.18 0.73
C GLN A 40 12.54 -12.87 -0.50
N THR A 41 11.26 -12.64 -0.79
CA THR A 41 10.50 -13.37 -1.83
C THR A 41 10.28 -12.54 -3.10
N THR A 42 10.60 -11.25 -3.09
CA THR A 42 10.44 -10.34 -4.22
C THR A 42 11.73 -10.19 -5.03
N THR A 43 11.71 -10.66 -6.27
CA THR A 43 12.79 -10.42 -7.24
C THR A 43 12.73 -9.00 -7.78
N GLY A 44 13.65 -8.12 -7.37
CA GLY A 44 14.05 -6.86 -8.04
C GLY A 44 13.03 -5.73 -8.20
N ILE A 45 11.71 -6.00 -8.11
CA ILE A 45 10.63 -5.01 -8.33
C ILE A 45 10.17 -4.37 -7.02
N PHE A 46 10.32 -5.08 -5.90
CA PHE A 46 9.97 -4.57 -4.59
C PHE A 46 11.20 -3.92 -3.95
N ASP A 47 11.17 -2.61 -3.87
CA ASP A 47 12.20 -1.82 -3.19
C ASP A 47 11.54 -0.68 -2.41
N PRO A 48 11.22 -0.90 -1.13
CA PRO A 48 10.72 0.15 -0.26
C PRO A 48 11.79 1.19 0.11
N GLY A 49 13.08 0.97 -0.21
CA GLY A 49 14.16 1.91 0.01
C GLY A 49 14.22 2.47 1.44
N ASP A 50 14.29 3.80 1.54
CA ASP A 50 14.35 4.52 2.81
C ASP A 50 13.03 4.52 3.61
N HIS A 51 11.96 3.94 3.06
CA HIS A 51 10.65 3.86 3.73
C HIS A 51 10.52 2.68 4.70
N ILE A 52 11.51 1.77 4.73
CA ILE A 52 11.50 0.62 5.63
C ILE A 52 11.38 1.08 7.09
N GLY A 53 10.38 0.55 7.80
CA GLY A 53 10.10 0.88 9.19
C GLY A 53 9.28 2.17 9.39
N LEU A 54 8.98 2.91 8.32
CA LEU A 54 8.10 4.06 8.39
C LEU A 54 6.64 3.63 8.35
N LYS A 55 5.80 4.31 9.14
CA LYS A 55 4.33 4.17 9.10
C LYS A 55 3.65 5.23 8.22
N ARG A 56 4.41 6.26 7.84
CA ARG A 56 3.98 7.41 7.04
C ARG A 56 5.17 8.22 6.54
N HIS A 57 4.92 9.07 5.55
CA HIS A 57 5.87 10.09 5.11
C HIS A 57 6.08 11.15 6.21
N SER A 58 7.20 11.89 6.11
CA SER A 58 7.43 13.05 6.96
C SER A 58 6.39 14.16 6.67
N PRO A 59 6.05 15.02 7.64
CA PRO A 59 5.13 16.13 7.41
C PRO A 59 5.52 17.03 6.23
N GLU A 60 6.82 17.29 6.06
CA GLU A 60 7.38 18.09 4.97
C GLU A 60 7.18 17.40 3.62
N THR A 61 7.39 16.08 3.57
CA THR A 61 7.15 15.29 2.37
C THR A 61 5.67 15.28 2.00
N VAL A 62 4.78 15.11 2.99
CA VAL A 62 3.33 15.18 2.77
C VAL A 62 2.94 16.56 2.23
N ALA A 63 3.45 17.65 2.80
CA ALA A 63 3.18 19.01 2.31
C ALA A 63 3.59 19.17 0.84
N ARG A 64 4.81 18.76 0.48
CA ARG A 64 5.32 18.81 -0.89
C ARG A 64 4.47 17.98 -1.86
N LEU A 65 4.00 16.80 -1.43
CA LEU A 65 3.15 15.95 -2.27
C LEU A 65 1.75 16.55 -2.46
N LEU A 66 1.21 17.23 -1.45
CA LEU A 66 -0.07 17.94 -1.55
C LEU A 66 0.00 19.14 -2.51
N GLU A 67 1.14 19.82 -2.57
CA GLU A 67 1.38 20.94 -3.50
C GLU A 67 1.28 20.53 -4.97
N LEU A 68 1.41 19.24 -5.30
CA LEU A 68 1.19 18.75 -6.66
C LEU A 68 -0.24 19.00 -7.14
N GLY A 69 -1.22 19.09 -6.23
CA GLY A 69 -2.61 19.39 -6.56
C GLY A 69 -3.18 18.44 -7.61
N ASP A 70 -3.63 19.00 -8.74
CA ASP A 70 -4.17 18.23 -9.86
C ASP A 70 -3.12 17.47 -10.68
N GLN A 71 -1.83 17.70 -10.41
CA GLN A 71 -0.72 16.97 -11.03
C GLN A 71 -0.27 15.75 -10.21
N ILE A 72 -0.98 15.39 -9.14
CA ILE A 72 -0.62 14.25 -8.29
C ILE A 72 -0.44 12.94 -9.08
N THR A 73 -1.18 12.75 -10.18
CA THR A 73 -1.04 11.57 -11.05
C THR A 73 0.30 11.52 -11.81
N ARG A 74 0.99 12.65 -11.94
CA ARG A 74 2.33 12.81 -12.53
C ARG A 74 3.44 12.85 -11.47
N GLY A 75 3.06 12.81 -10.20
CA GLY A 75 3.97 12.78 -9.07
C GLY A 75 4.77 11.48 -8.97
N PRO A 76 5.55 11.33 -7.89
CA PRO A 76 6.32 10.13 -7.62
C PRO A 76 5.42 8.88 -7.57
N LYS A 77 6.05 7.73 -7.76
CA LYS A 77 5.39 6.41 -7.84
C LYS A 77 5.88 5.53 -6.70
N TRP A 78 5.29 4.35 -6.58
CA TRP A 78 5.66 3.37 -5.55
C TRP A 78 5.53 3.97 -4.16
N HIS A 79 6.41 3.59 -3.22
CA HIS A 79 6.35 4.03 -1.84
C HIS A 79 6.47 5.56 -1.70
N ASP A 80 7.12 6.28 -2.62
CA ASP A 80 7.21 7.74 -2.60
C ASP A 80 5.89 8.48 -2.90
N ALA A 81 4.86 7.78 -3.38
CA ALA A 81 3.59 8.38 -3.72
C ALA A 81 2.74 8.68 -2.47
N LEU A 82 1.99 9.79 -2.51
CA LEU A 82 1.12 10.17 -1.40
C LEU A 82 0.09 9.07 -1.11
N GLY A 83 0.07 8.58 0.13
CA GLY A 83 -0.86 7.53 0.53
C GLY A 83 -0.55 6.15 -0.05
N ALA A 84 0.68 5.94 -0.53
CA ALA A 84 1.12 4.62 -0.98
C ALA A 84 1.06 3.57 0.14
N PHE A 85 1.38 3.94 1.38
CA PHE A 85 1.48 3.01 2.50
C PHE A 85 0.87 3.54 3.82
N ASN A 86 0.12 4.65 3.77
CA ASN A 86 -0.57 5.22 4.93
C ASN A 86 -2.02 5.62 4.59
N GLY A 87 -2.97 5.17 5.41
CA GLY A 87 -4.40 5.41 5.18
C GLY A 87 -4.83 6.89 5.26
N ASP A 88 -4.29 7.66 6.21
CA ASP A 88 -4.65 9.09 6.34
C ASP A 88 -4.15 9.90 5.15
N GLU A 89 -2.93 9.61 4.68
CA GLU A 89 -2.38 10.20 3.47
C GLU A 89 -3.18 9.78 2.23
N ARG A 90 -3.64 8.53 2.18
CA ARG A 90 -4.48 8.02 1.09
C ARG A 90 -5.80 8.75 0.98
N GLY A 91 -6.41 9.10 2.12
CA GLY A 91 -7.60 9.97 2.14
C GLY A 91 -7.33 11.31 1.44
N LYS A 92 -6.20 11.95 1.74
CA LYS A 92 -5.83 13.22 1.09
C LYS A 92 -5.58 13.06 -0.41
N ALA A 93 -4.97 11.96 -0.84
CA ALA A 93 -4.79 11.67 -2.26
C ALA A 93 -6.13 11.51 -2.97
N LEU A 94 -7.10 10.83 -2.35
CA LEU A 94 -8.47 10.69 -2.88
C LEU A 94 -9.18 12.04 -3.00
N ASP A 95 -9.03 12.92 -2.01
CA ASP A 95 -9.59 14.27 -2.04
C ASP A 95 -9.02 15.09 -3.22
N LEU A 96 -7.71 15.03 -3.45
CA LEU A 96 -7.06 15.70 -4.59
C LEU A 96 -7.53 15.14 -5.94
N LEU A 97 -7.72 13.83 -6.04
CA LEU A 97 -8.24 13.17 -7.24
C LEU A 97 -9.74 13.43 -7.44
N GLY A 98 -10.48 13.73 -6.37
CA GLY A 98 -11.94 13.89 -6.37
C GLY A 98 -12.70 12.55 -6.34
N PHE A 99 -12.10 11.50 -5.78
CA PHE A 99 -12.70 10.17 -5.69
C PHE A 99 -13.51 10.03 -4.40
N ARG A 100 -14.67 9.36 -4.47
CA ARG A 100 -15.57 9.18 -3.31
C ARG A 100 -15.10 8.10 -2.36
N ARG A 101 -14.74 6.94 -2.93
CA ARG A 101 -14.23 5.76 -2.23
C ARG A 101 -13.39 4.94 -3.19
N GLN A 102 -12.62 4.02 -2.64
CA GLN A 102 -11.85 3.05 -3.41
C GLN A 102 -11.95 1.66 -2.78
N VAL A 103 -11.80 0.63 -3.60
CA VAL A 103 -11.47 -0.73 -3.16
C VAL A 103 -9.96 -0.87 -3.20
N ILE A 104 -9.37 -1.52 -2.19
CA ILE A 104 -7.92 -1.71 -2.08
C ILE A 104 -7.59 -3.20 -2.18
N PHE A 105 -6.68 -3.54 -3.07
CA PHE A 105 -6.12 -4.86 -3.26
C PHE A 105 -4.63 -4.90 -2.88
N SER A 106 -4.16 -6.11 -2.58
CA SER A 106 -2.74 -6.39 -2.34
C SER A 106 -1.91 -6.09 -3.60
N SER A 107 -0.73 -5.49 -3.45
CA SER A 107 0.23 -5.39 -4.55
C SER A 107 1.18 -6.58 -4.58
N PHE A 108 1.65 -7.01 -3.41
CA PHE A 108 2.73 -8.00 -3.32
C PHE A 108 2.39 -9.21 -2.46
N CYS A 109 1.59 -9.04 -1.41
CA CYS A 109 1.28 -10.11 -0.45
C CYS A 109 0.35 -11.19 -1.02
N GLY A 110 -0.52 -10.87 -1.99
CA GLY A 110 -1.49 -11.82 -2.56
C GLY A 110 -0.83 -13.11 -3.07
N ARG A 111 0.30 -13.01 -3.77
CA ARG A 111 1.05 -14.19 -4.26
C ARG A 111 1.63 -15.05 -3.13
N LEU A 112 1.93 -14.47 -1.98
CA LEU A 112 2.45 -15.20 -0.82
C LEU A 112 1.33 -15.95 -0.10
N ILE A 113 0.12 -15.40 -0.12
CA ILE A 113 -1.09 -16.04 0.41
C ILE A 113 -1.47 -17.23 -0.49
N PHE A 114 -1.60 -17.01 -1.79
CA PHE A 114 -2.06 -18.03 -2.73
C PHE A 114 -0.98 -19.03 -3.17
N GLY A 115 0.30 -18.67 -2.99
CA GLY A 115 1.46 -19.53 -3.27
C GLY A 115 2.06 -20.19 -2.04
N ALA A 116 1.35 -20.15 -0.90
CA ALA A 116 1.82 -20.73 0.35
C ALA A 116 2.03 -22.26 0.23
N PRO A 117 2.99 -22.84 0.97
CA PRO A 117 3.31 -24.27 0.88
C PRO A 117 2.22 -25.18 1.47
N ASP A 118 1.39 -24.65 2.37
CA ASP A 118 0.29 -25.36 3.01
C ASP A 118 -0.84 -24.39 3.43
N ASP A 119 -2.00 -24.97 3.74
CA ASP A 119 -3.21 -24.23 4.11
C ASP A 119 -3.02 -23.41 5.39
N ALA A 120 -2.23 -23.88 6.36
CA ALA A 120 -2.05 -23.17 7.63
C ALA A 120 -1.30 -21.85 7.40
N VAL A 121 -0.25 -21.86 6.58
CA VAL A 121 0.47 -20.65 6.17
C VAL A 121 -0.40 -19.77 5.27
N SER A 122 -1.19 -20.34 4.36
CA SER A 122 -2.09 -19.59 3.48
C SER A 122 -3.14 -18.81 4.29
N TYR A 123 -3.88 -19.49 5.17
CA TYR A 123 -4.92 -18.87 6.00
C TYR A 123 -4.32 -17.90 7.03
N GLY A 124 -3.15 -18.21 7.58
CA GLY A 124 -2.43 -17.30 8.47
C GLY A 124 -2.02 -16.00 7.77
N ALA A 125 -1.48 -16.10 6.55
CA ALA A 125 -1.11 -14.94 5.75
C ALA A 125 -2.35 -14.13 5.31
N ALA A 126 -3.45 -14.81 4.93
CA ALA A 126 -4.69 -14.16 4.55
C ALA A 126 -5.34 -13.40 5.71
N THR A 127 -5.27 -13.94 6.93
CA THR A 127 -5.81 -13.28 8.14
C THR A 127 -4.99 -12.05 8.55
N ALA A 128 -3.68 -12.09 8.29
CA ALA A 128 -2.78 -10.98 8.57
C ALA A 128 -2.90 -9.81 7.58
N HIS A 129 -3.55 -9.98 6.43
CA HIS A 129 -3.64 -8.98 5.37
C HIS A 129 -4.95 -8.18 5.43
#